data_AF-A0A7J3U5C3-F1
#
_entry.id   AF-A0A7J3U5C3-F1
#
_cell.length_a   1.000
_cell.length_b   1.000
_cell.length_c   1.000
_cell.angle_alpha   90.00
_cell.angle_beta   90.00
_cell.angle_gamma   90.00
#
_symmetry.space_group_name_H-M   'P 1'
#
loop_
_entity.id
_entity.type
_entity.pdbx_description
1 polymer ?
#
loop_
_entity_poly.entity_id
_entity_poly.type
_entity_poly.pdbx_seq_one_letter_code
_entity_poly.pdbx_strand_id
1 'polypeptide(L)'
;MTGRARRDRITIELIILLLIFMVLYVFSSDLVGLMEYAGNAMSDVKPAEAFFMFFAYVFGLFADFRADVILYLIGGGIVILNGRRG
;
A
#
# COMPACT_ATOMS: atom_id res chain seq x y z
N MET A 1 2.12 3.25 31.02
CA MET A 1 2.68 2.24 30.08
C MET A 1 4.13 2.61 29.81
N THR A 2 5.08 1.71 30.04
CA THR A 2 6.51 1.99 29.90
C THR A 2 6.88 2.26 28.44
N GLY A 3 7.81 3.19 28.19
CA GLY A 3 8.17 3.64 26.83
C GLY A 3 8.63 2.54 25.87
N ARG A 4 9.14 1.41 26.38
CA ARG A 4 9.49 0.23 25.57
C ARG A 4 8.27 -0.48 24.96
N ALA A 5 7.24 -0.76 25.77
CA ALA A 5 6.05 -1.47 25.30
C ALA A 5 5.29 -0.68 24.21
N ARG A 6 5.26 0.65 24.31
CA ARG A 6 4.67 1.51 23.28
C ARG A 6 5.48 1.48 21.97
N ARG A 7 6.81 1.49 22.06
CA ARG A 7 7.70 1.50 20.90
C ARG A 7 7.72 0.16 20.15
N ASP A 8 7.66 -0.96 20.87
CA ASP A 8 7.63 -2.29 20.26
C ASP A 8 6.33 -2.51 19.50
N ARG A 9 5.19 -2.04 20.04
CA ARG A 9 3.91 -2.01 19.33
C ARG A 9 3.97 -1.21 18.03
N ILE A 10 4.54 0.00 18.05
CA ILE A 10 4.70 0.84 16.84
C ILE A 10 5.57 0.13 15.79
N THR A 11 6.62 -0.57 16.23
CA THR A 11 7.50 -1.31 15.33
C THR A 11 6.74 -2.44 14.62
N ILE A 12 5.91 -3.18 15.36
CA ILE A 12 5.06 -4.24 14.79
C ILE A 12 4.04 -3.65 13.81
N GLU A 13 3.38 -2.54 14.17
CA GLU A 13 2.42 -1.85 13.30
C GLU A 13 3.10 -1.40 11.99
N LEU A 14 4.33 -0.87 12.05
CA LEU A 14 5.10 -0.50 10.87
C LEU A 14 5.49 -1.69 10.00
N ILE A 15 5.85 -2.84 10.60
CA ILE A 15 6.15 -4.07 9.86
C ILE A 15 4.89 -4.59 9.15
N ILE A 16 3.73 -4.57 9.81
CA ILE A 16 2.46 -4.98 9.21
C ILE A 16 2.10 -4.06 8.04
N LEU A 17 2.23 -2.75 8.23
CA LEU A 17 2.04 -1.75 7.16
C LEU A 17 2.97 -2.00 5.98
N LEU A 18 4.24 -2.32 6.24
CA LEU A 18 5.21 -2.66 5.20
C LEU A 18 4.78 -3.91 4.42
N LEU A 19 4.35 -4.96 5.09
CA LEU A 19 3.90 -6.20 4.45
C LEU A 19 2.66 -5.95 3.57
N ILE A 20 1.67 -5.23 4.09
CA ILE A 20 0.48 -4.85 3.31
C ILE A 20 0.89 -4.03 2.08
N PHE A 21 1.78 -3.06 2.26
CA PHE A 21 2.27 -2.23 1.18
C PHE A 21 3.00 -3.04 0.11
N MET A 22 3.87 -3.98 0.50
CA MET A 22 4.57 -4.84 -0.46
C MET A 22 3.61 -5.72 -1.26
N VAL A 23 2.60 -6.31 -0.60
CA VAL A 23 1.57 -7.10 -1.31
C VAL A 23 0.84 -6.22 -2.31
N LEU A 24 0.37 -5.05 -1.88
CA LEU A 24 -0.31 -4.12 -2.78
C LEU A 24 0.57 -3.64 -3.94
N TYR A 25 1.86 -3.39 -3.70
CA TYR A 25 2.80 -2.98 -4.74
C TYR A 25 3.01 -4.08 -5.79
N VAL A 26 3.31 -5.32 -5.36
CA VAL A 26 3.58 -6.44 -6.27
C VAL A 26 2.36 -6.75 -7.14
N PHE A 27 1.17 -6.77 -6.54
CA PHE A 27 -0.07 -7.09 -7.26
C PHE A 27 -0.74 -5.86 -7.88
N SER A 28 -0.18 -4.65 -7.73
CA SER A 28 -0.83 -3.41 -8.19
C SER A 28 -1.13 -3.45 -9.69
N SER A 29 -0.16 -3.84 -10.51
CA SER A 29 -0.32 -3.93 -11.97
C SER A 29 -1.43 -4.89 -12.40
N ASP A 30 -1.49 -6.08 -11.79
CA ASP A 30 -2.55 -7.07 -12.04
C ASP A 30 -3.92 -6.55 -11.59
N LEU A 31 -3.98 -5.89 -10.43
CA LEU A 31 -5.21 -5.31 -9.89
C LEU A 31 -5.73 -4.16 -10.76
N VAL A 32 -4.84 -3.31 -11.31
CA VAL A 32 -5.23 -2.27 -12.27
C VAL A 32 -5.92 -2.90 -13.48
N GLY A 33 -5.29 -3.90 -14.10
CA GLY A 33 -5.87 -4.58 -15.26
C GLY A 33 -7.21 -5.25 -14.95
N LEU A 34 -7.34 -5.89 -13.78
CA LEU A 34 -8.60 -6.49 -13.34
C LEU A 34 -9.71 -5.45 -13.12
N MET A 35 -9.38 -4.30 -12.52
CA MET A 35 -10.33 -3.23 -12.27
C MET A 35 -10.76 -2.55 -13.58
N GLU A 36 -9.85 -2.28 -14.51
CA GLU A 36 -10.20 -1.73 -15.83
C GLU A 36 -11.08 -2.70 -16.61
N TYR A 37 -10.75 -3.99 -16.60
CA TYR A 37 -11.58 -5.02 -17.23
C TYR A 37 -12.99 -5.07 -16.63
N ALA A 38 -13.10 -5.06 -15.30
CA ALA A 38 -14.39 -5.07 -14.60
C ALA A 38 -15.21 -3.79 -14.86
N GLY A 39 -14.54 -2.63 -14.91
CA GLY A 39 -15.17 -1.36 -15.26
C GLY A 39 -15.75 -1.37 -16.67
N ASN A 40 -14.96 -1.82 -17.65
CA ASN A 40 -15.39 -1.94 -19.04
C ASN A 40 -16.52 -2.98 -19.21
N ALA A 41 -16.50 -4.08 -18.46
CA ALA A 41 -17.57 -5.08 -18.46
C ALA A 41 -18.88 -4.57 -17.83
N MET A 42 -18.80 -3.54 -16.99
CA MET A 42 -19.94 -2.90 -16.32
C MET A 42 -20.31 -1.55 -16.93
N SER A 43 -19.95 -1.29 -18.20
CA SER A 43 -20.21 -0.02 -18.91
C SER A 43 -21.68 0.41 -18.91
N ASP A 44 -22.60 -0.55 -18.82
CA ASP A 44 -24.03 -0.29 -18.79
C ASP A 44 -24.53 0.18 -17.41
N VAL A 45 -23.71 0.02 -16.36
CA VAL A 45 -24.00 0.40 -14.98
C VAL A 45 -22.96 1.44 -14.53
N LYS A 46 -23.18 2.70 -14.91
CA LYS A 46 -22.28 3.84 -14.62
C LYS A 46 -21.74 3.92 -13.19
N PRO A 47 -22.51 3.65 -12.12
CA PRO A 47 -21.96 3.66 -10.76
C PRO A 47 -20.93 2.57 -10.51
N ALA A 48 -21.14 1.38 -11.09
CA ALA A 48 -20.22 0.25 -10.96
C ALA A 48 -18.96 0.49 -11.81
N GLU A 49 -19.12 0.98 -13.04
CA GLU A 49 -18.00 1.40 -13.89
C GLU A 49 -17.12 2.44 -13.18
N ALA A 50 -17.71 3.51 -12.64
CA ALA A 50 -16.98 4.55 -11.93
C ALA A 50 -16.26 4.01 -10.67
N PHE A 51 -16.88 3.08 -9.96
CA PHE A 51 -16.25 2.41 -8.82
C PHE A 51 -15.01 1.64 -9.23
N PHE A 52 -15.11 0.80 -10.26
CA PHE A 52 -13.96 0.01 -10.74
C PHE A 52 -12.86 0.90 -11.32
N MET A 53 -13.21 1.91 -12.12
CA MET A 53 -12.27 2.90 -12.65
C MET A 53 -11.54 3.67 -11.53
N PHE A 54 -12.27 4.03 -10.46
CA PHE A 54 -11.67 4.66 -9.29
C PHE A 54 -10.63 3.75 -8.62
N PHE A 55 -10.96 2.47 -8.43
CA PHE A 55 -10.00 1.52 -7.85
C PHE A 55 -8.82 1.22 -8.77
N ALA A 56 -9.03 1.15 -10.09
CA ALA A 56 -7.94 1.07 -11.06
C ALA A 56 -6.97 2.26 -10.90
N TYR A 57 -7.50 3.48 -10.78
CA TYR A 57 -6.69 4.66 -10.55
C TYR A 57 -5.91 4.58 -9.22
N VAL A 58 -6.57 4.17 -8.13
CA VAL A 58 -5.92 4.01 -6.82
C VAL A 58 -4.79 2.99 -6.90
N PHE A 59 -4.99 1.82 -7.51
CA PHE A 59 -3.94 0.81 -7.67
C PHE A 59 -2.84 1.27 -8.62
N GLY A 60 -3.17 2.06 -9.64
CA GLY A 60 -2.19 2.68 -10.54
C GLY A 60 -1.19 3.57 -9.82
N LEU A 61 -1.61 4.26 -8.74
CA LEU A 61 -0.70 5.04 -7.89
C LEU A 61 0.33 4.18 -7.16
N PHE A 62 0.02 2.90 -6.89
CA PHE A 62 0.95 1.94 -6.29
C PHE A 62 1.86 1.28 -7.32
N ALA A 63 1.44 1.18 -8.58
CA ALA A 63 2.30 0.71 -9.67
C ALA A 63 3.34 1.75 -10.09
N ASP A 64 3.11 3.02 -9.78
CA ASP A 64 3.95 4.15 -10.13
C ASP A 64 5.18 4.27 -9.20
N PHE A 65 6.32 4.80 -9.69
CA PHE A 65 7.62 4.95 -8.98
C PHE A 65 7.54 5.62 -7.59
N ARG A 66 6.42 6.29 -7.29
CA ARG A 66 6.12 6.89 -5.98
C ARG A 66 6.00 5.84 -4.86
N ALA A 67 5.68 4.59 -5.19
CA ALA A 67 5.63 3.52 -4.22
C ALA A 67 7.02 3.15 -3.66
N ASP A 68 8.08 3.29 -4.46
CA ASP A 68 9.47 3.06 -4.01
C ASP A 68 9.89 4.06 -2.93
N VAL A 69 9.41 5.31 -3.03
CA VAL A 69 9.64 6.37 -2.03
C VAL A 69 8.97 6.03 -0.70
N ILE A 70 7.74 5.51 -0.74
CA ILE A 70 7.01 5.06 0.46
C ILE A 70 7.70 3.84 1.09
N LEU A 71 8.13 2.88 0.27
CA LEU A 71 8.90 1.72 0.73
C LEU A 71 10.20 2.16 1.42
N TYR A 72 10.90 3.14 0.85
CA TYR A 72 12.12 3.72 1.41
C TYR A 72 11.87 4.46 2.73
N LEU A 73 10.75 5.20 2.85
CA LEU A 73 10.36 5.88 4.08
C LEU A 73 9.99 4.91 5.21
N ILE A 74 9.24 3.84 4.90
CA ILE A 74 8.85 2.82 5.88
C ILE A 74 10.08 2.02 6.32
N GLY A 75 10.89 1.54 5.36
CA GLY A 75 12.14 0.83 5.64
C GLY A 75 13.13 1.68 6.43
N GLY A 76 13.32 2.94 6.03
CA GLY A 76 14.16 3.91 6.74
C GLY A 76 13.65 4.19 8.16
N GLY A 77 12.34 4.32 8.34
CA GLY A 77 11.73 4.46 9.67
C GLY A 77 12.02 3.26 10.58
N ILE A 78 11.92 2.04 10.06
CA ILE A 78 12.26 0.81 10.80
C ILE A 78 13.76 0.80 11.16
N VAL A 79 14.64 1.14 10.23
CA VAL A 79 16.09 1.21 10.46
C VAL A 79 16.46 2.26 11.51
N ILE A 80 15.89 3.46 11.46
CA ILE A 80 16.16 4.53 12.45
C ILE A 80 15.67 4.12 13.85
N LEU A 81 14.48 3.51 13.94
CA LEU A 81 13.91 3.03 15.19
C LEU A 81 14.73 1.87 15.79
N ASN A 82 15.34 1.04 14.94
CA ASN A 82 16.23 -0.05 15.35
C ASN A 82 17.68 0.41 15.59
N GLY A 83 18.18 1.42 14.88
CA GLY A 83 19.53 1.97 15.01
C GLY A 83 19.74 2.76 16.31
N ARG A 84 18.68 3.37 16.85
CA ARG A 84 18.67 3.94 18.23
C ARG A 84 18.78 2.88 19.35
N ARG A 85 19.02 1.61 19.01
CA ARG A 85 19.25 0.51 19.97
C ARG A 85 20.74 0.30 20.30
N GLY A 86 21.65 0.85 19.49
CA GLY A 86 23.10 0.90 19.79
C GLY A 86 23.46 2.21 20.48
#